data_AF-A0A1F8H6T2-F1
#
_entry.id   AF-A0A1F8H6T2-F1
#
_cell.length_a   1.000
_cell.length_b   1.000
_cell.length_c   1.000
_cell.angle_alpha   90.00
_cell.angle_beta   90.00
_cell.angle_gamma   90.00
#
_symmetry.space_group_name_H-M   'P 1'
#
loop_
_entity.id
_entity.type
_entity.pdbx_description
1 polymer ?
#
loop_
_entity_poly.entity_id
_entity_poly.type
_entity_poly.pdbx_seq_one_letter_code
_entity_poly.pdbx_strand_id
1 'polypeptide(L)'
;MNKQVKKILWVLVLIAALSPIFDLHQVSADIVGERHNFYVDEKYDAFGRTSISATLVAAGKNAYVYIEDLVIERYGGINNPNLLSSVSKIVSEFDNVIYPTETQLWGSEPNPGIDKDPRLTILFQQLSPGTGGYTDIGNIYPDPNSNQREMISIAADTLVSIAAARVYLTHELEHLISANQKILLLNVGENTWLDELRAQYSITAVGYNLPFVGSDLAARERDFIKNPTDSLTEWRGTNIDYAPVTLFGLYLVEHYGQAILQDTLHSALPGIDSINAWLSDHGYSERFIDVFGNWAVANYINQTSTDIRFGYTDLNLSDIRIAPTDVQVLNYPDSTFSFFLKPWQAEWYKFVAPSSVPVGQNLRVSWNVPNISFIYIDNSNNVQAVYNGQIIPTGVTSFMLIPFSHPAGSSDAQSEPSINVLLTLEYTTEPPVPAVIPDGSLIHRQGEQDIYVVEGKYKRYLSPGVITLYGHLDSSKAIELKPERFDSYTSANYIRNVNDKKVYAIWPDGTKHWLNMSAQTFSETGRDWNAIFIINDAEFNFYKIGTDITK
;
A
#
# COMPACT_ATOMS: atom_id res chain seq x y z
N MET A 1 -71.73 -4.05 -25.08
CA MET A 1 -70.71 -4.94 -25.69
C MET A 1 -71.13 -6.39 -25.47
N ASN A 2 -71.37 -7.14 -26.55
CA ASN A 2 -71.98 -8.48 -26.55
C ASN A 2 -71.07 -9.52 -25.86
N LYS A 3 -71.65 -10.53 -25.18
CA LYS A 3 -70.91 -11.56 -24.41
C LYS A 3 -69.87 -12.32 -25.24
N GLN A 4 -70.03 -12.39 -26.57
CA GLN A 4 -69.02 -12.95 -27.48
C GLN A 4 -67.79 -12.05 -27.68
N VAL A 5 -67.94 -10.72 -27.64
CA VAL A 5 -66.80 -9.78 -27.77
C VAL A 5 -65.91 -9.81 -26.52
N LYS A 6 -66.50 -10.05 -25.34
CA LYS A 6 -65.72 -10.25 -24.10
C LYS A 6 -64.90 -11.54 -24.13
N LYS A 7 -65.40 -12.64 -24.70
CA LYS A 7 -64.61 -13.90 -24.80
C LYS A 7 -63.42 -13.80 -25.76
N ILE A 8 -63.55 -13.04 -26.85
CA ILE A 8 -62.44 -12.84 -27.80
C ILE A 8 -61.36 -11.94 -27.21
N LEU A 9 -61.74 -10.89 -26.45
CA LEU A 9 -60.76 -10.05 -25.74
C LEU A 9 -60.01 -10.81 -24.64
N TRP A 10 -60.66 -11.71 -23.90
CA TRP A 10 -59.99 -12.50 -22.86
C TRP A 10 -59.02 -13.56 -23.41
N VAL A 11 -59.29 -14.12 -24.59
CA VAL A 11 -58.35 -15.05 -25.26
C VAL A 11 -57.15 -14.32 -25.85
N LEU A 12 -57.32 -13.09 -26.37
CA LEU A 12 -56.20 -12.26 -26.84
C LEU A 12 -55.33 -11.74 -25.68
N VAL A 13 -55.91 -11.43 -24.53
CA VAL A 13 -55.17 -11.02 -23.33
C VAL A 13 -54.45 -12.20 -22.68
N LEU A 14 -54.97 -13.43 -22.75
CA LEU A 14 -54.26 -14.62 -22.27
C LEU A 14 -53.13 -15.09 -23.22
N ILE A 15 -53.25 -14.85 -24.53
CA ILE A 15 -52.15 -15.13 -25.48
C ILE A 15 -51.06 -14.06 -25.37
N ALA A 16 -51.40 -12.82 -25.01
CA ALA A 16 -50.42 -11.78 -24.71
C ALA A 16 -49.74 -11.95 -23.33
N ALA A 17 -50.36 -12.68 -22.39
CA ALA A 17 -49.82 -12.92 -21.04
C ALA A 17 -49.07 -14.25 -20.87
N LEU A 18 -48.94 -15.04 -21.94
CA LEU A 18 -48.19 -16.31 -21.98
C LEU A 18 -47.08 -16.33 -23.05
N SER A 19 -46.78 -15.17 -23.67
CA SER A 19 -45.49 -15.02 -24.33
C SER A 19 -44.44 -14.87 -23.23
N PRO A 20 -43.51 -15.83 -23.04
CA PRO A 20 -42.27 -15.48 -22.38
C PRO A 20 -41.70 -14.32 -23.19
N ILE A 21 -41.60 -13.15 -22.56
CA ILE A 21 -40.65 -12.14 -22.98
C ILE A 21 -39.31 -12.80 -22.71
N PHE A 22 -38.88 -13.65 -23.64
CA PHE A 22 -37.48 -13.95 -23.80
C PHE A 22 -36.88 -12.61 -24.17
N ASP A 23 -36.29 -11.96 -23.18
CA ASP A 23 -35.32 -10.90 -23.40
C ASP A 23 -34.16 -11.60 -24.12
N LEU A 24 -34.31 -11.80 -25.42
CA LEU A 24 -33.28 -12.20 -26.36
C LEU A 24 -32.30 -11.03 -26.44
N HIS A 25 -31.58 -10.78 -25.34
CA HIS A 25 -30.27 -10.17 -25.44
C HIS A 25 -29.46 -11.13 -26.29
N GLN A 26 -29.41 -10.85 -27.59
CA GLN A 26 -28.58 -11.61 -28.51
C GLN A 26 -27.15 -11.47 -28.01
N VAL A 27 -26.56 -12.59 -27.60
CA VAL A 27 -25.10 -12.70 -27.49
C VAL A 27 -24.59 -12.53 -28.92
N SER A 28 -24.08 -11.33 -29.23
CA SER A 28 -23.53 -11.00 -30.54
C SER A 28 -22.04 -10.83 -30.37
N ALA A 29 -21.28 -11.82 -30.79
CA ALA A 29 -19.83 -11.69 -30.92
C ALA A 29 -19.52 -10.68 -32.03
N ASP A 30 -18.62 -9.74 -31.75
CA ASP A 30 -18.15 -8.77 -32.74
C ASP A 30 -17.43 -9.48 -33.91
N ILE A 31 -17.56 -8.92 -35.10
CA ILE A 31 -17.03 -9.51 -36.35
C ILE A 31 -15.79 -8.73 -36.82
N VAL A 32 -14.73 -9.42 -37.20
CA VAL A 32 -13.53 -8.75 -37.75
C VAL A 32 -13.89 -7.87 -38.95
N GLY A 33 -13.43 -6.62 -38.92
CA GLY A 33 -13.78 -5.55 -39.86
C GLY A 33 -14.99 -4.71 -39.45
N GLU A 34 -15.69 -5.07 -38.38
CA GLU A 34 -16.76 -4.28 -37.80
C GLU A 34 -16.21 -2.99 -37.18
N ARG A 35 -16.95 -1.90 -37.37
CA ARG A 35 -16.56 -0.57 -36.92
C ARG A 35 -17.49 -0.13 -35.79
N HIS A 36 -16.90 0.33 -34.71
CA HIS A 36 -17.60 0.82 -33.52
C HIS A 36 -17.14 2.22 -33.15
N ASN A 37 -18.01 2.97 -32.48
CA ASN A 37 -17.63 4.21 -31.81
C ASN A 37 -17.43 3.91 -30.32
N PHE A 38 -16.27 4.27 -29.79
CA PHE A 38 -15.92 4.11 -28.39
C PHE A 38 -15.96 5.46 -27.69
N TYR A 39 -16.51 5.49 -26.48
CA TYR A 39 -16.28 6.56 -25.53
C TYR A 39 -14.84 6.44 -24.99
N VAL A 40 -14.14 7.57 -24.88
CA VAL A 40 -12.75 7.62 -24.41
C VAL A 40 -12.57 8.78 -23.44
N ASP A 41 -11.57 8.68 -22.56
CA ASP A 41 -11.27 9.71 -21.58
C ASP A 41 -10.45 10.86 -22.21
N GLU A 42 -11.00 12.07 -22.17
CA GLU A 42 -10.39 13.28 -22.71
C GLU A 42 -9.04 13.64 -22.06
N LYS A 43 -8.80 13.19 -20.83
CA LYS A 43 -7.53 13.42 -20.11
C LYS A 43 -6.38 12.65 -20.74
N TYR A 44 -6.65 11.44 -21.24
CA TYR A 44 -5.64 10.54 -21.79
C TYR A 44 -5.58 10.59 -23.31
N ASP A 45 -6.66 10.96 -23.99
CA ASP A 45 -6.68 11.10 -25.46
C ASP A 45 -5.73 12.22 -25.94
N ALA A 46 -4.97 11.96 -27.01
CA ALA A 46 -3.98 12.90 -27.55
C ALA A 46 -4.58 14.22 -28.06
N PHE A 47 -5.89 14.25 -28.33
CA PHE A 47 -6.60 15.40 -28.89
C PHE A 47 -7.76 15.88 -28.00
N GLY A 48 -7.87 15.37 -26.77
CA GLY A 48 -8.96 15.72 -25.85
C GLY A 48 -10.34 15.31 -26.35
N ARG A 49 -10.44 14.21 -27.09
CA ARG A 49 -11.71 13.68 -27.60
C ARG A 49 -12.42 12.89 -26.50
N THR A 50 -13.75 12.86 -26.57
CA THR A 50 -14.61 12.03 -25.70
C THR A 50 -15.17 10.80 -26.41
N SER A 51 -14.96 10.71 -27.73
CA SER A 51 -15.29 9.52 -28.51
C SER A 51 -14.40 9.39 -29.75
N ILE A 52 -14.16 8.15 -30.17
CA ILE A 52 -13.39 7.81 -31.38
C ILE A 52 -14.06 6.68 -32.15
N SER A 53 -13.86 6.62 -33.46
CA SER A 53 -14.21 5.45 -34.27
C SER A 53 -13.02 4.50 -34.35
N ALA A 54 -13.27 3.21 -34.13
CA ALA A 54 -12.28 2.14 -34.22
C ALA A 54 -12.86 0.92 -34.94
N THR A 55 -11.98 0.16 -35.58
CA THR A 55 -12.35 -1.05 -36.33
C THR A 55 -11.73 -2.28 -35.67
N LEU A 56 -12.51 -3.36 -35.57
CA LEU A 56 -12.04 -4.65 -35.07
C LEU A 56 -11.06 -5.27 -36.07
N VAL A 57 -9.79 -5.36 -35.69
CA VAL A 57 -8.73 -5.88 -36.58
C VAL A 57 -8.49 -7.38 -36.37
N ALA A 58 -8.64 -7.86 -35.13
CA ALA A 58 -8.51 -9.29 -34.81
C ALA A 58 -9.35 -9.69 -33.60
N ALA A 59 -9.76 -10.95 -33.56
CA ALA A 59 -10.42 -11.57 -32.41
C ALA A 59 -9.60 -12.79 -31.96
N GLY A 60 -9.21 -12.80 -30.69
CA GLY A 60 -8.54 -13.90 -30.01
C GLY A 60 -9.52 -14.82 -29.29
N LYS A 61 -8.97 -15.67 -28.43
CA LYS A 61 -9.74 -16.51 -27.51
C LYS A 61 -10.38 -15.66 -26.41
N ASN A 62 -9.63 -14.75 -25.80
CA ASN A 62 -10.06 -13.99 -24.63
C ASN A 62 -10.21 -12.48 -24.90
N ALA A 63 -9.80 -11.98 -26.07
CA ALA A 63 -9.89 -10.55 -26.35
C ALA A 63 -10.22 -10.21 -27.82
N TYR A 64 -10.89 -9.07 -28.00
CA TYR A 64 -11.02 -8.35 -29.26
C TYR A 64 -9.94 -7.25 -29.34
N VAL A 65 -9.34 -7.06 -30.52
CA VAL A 65 -8.37 -5.99 -30.76
C VAL A 65 -8.94 -4.96 -31.73
N TYR A 66 -9.37 -3.84 -31.16
CA TYR A 66 -9.84 -2.66 -31.86
C TYR A 66 -8.69 -1.67 -32.06
N ILE A 67 -8.66 -1.03 -33.24
CA ILE A 67 -7.68 0.02 -33.54
C ILE A 67 -8.42 1.23 -34.06
N GLU A 68 -8.11 2.40 -33.50
CA GLU A 68 -8.62 3.69 -33.96
C GLU A 68 -8.43 3.85 -35.48
N ASP A 69 -9.47 4.30 -36.19
CA ASP A 69 -9.46 4.35 -37.66
C ASP A 69 -8.32 5.25 -38.19
N LEU A 70 -8.04 6.38 -37.54
CA LEU A 70 -6.93 7.26 -37.91
C LEU A 70 -5.56 6.57 -37.76
N VAL A 71 -5.42 5.63 -36.82
CA VAL A 71 -4.20 4.82 -36.70
C VAL A 71 -4.13 3.85 -37.88
N ILE A 72 -5.22 3.15 -38.20
CA ILE A 72 -5.30 2.23 -39.35
C ILE A 72 -4.94 2.95 -40.66
N GLU A 73 -5.46 4.17 -40.87
CA GLU A 73 -5.15 4.99 -42.04
C GLU A 73 -3.66 5.32 -42.14
N ARG A 74 -2.99 5.63 -41.02
CA ARG A 74 -1.53 5.87 -41.00
C ARG A 74 -0.70 4.65 -41.36
N TYR A 75 -1.20 3.45 -41.08
CA TYR A 75 -0.60 2.20 -41.57
C TYR A 75 -0.92 1.92 -43.05
N GLY A 76 -1.72 2.75 -43.73
CA GLY A 76 -2.12 2.53 -45.12
C GLY A 76 -3.31 1.58 -45.28
N GLY A 77 -4.10 1.39 -44.22
CA GLY A 77 -5.33 0.61 -44.23
C GLY A 77 -5.25 -0.71 -43.44
N ILE A 78 -6.41 -1.29 -43.14
CA ILE A 78 -6.57 -2.48 -42.28
C ILE A 78 -5.85 -3.72 -42.83
N ASN A 79 -5.67 -3.80 -44.15
CA ASN A 79 -4.98 -4.90 -44.81
C ASN A 79 -3.45 -4.75 -44.84
N ASN A 80 -2.88 -3.76 -44.13
CA ASN A 80 -1.44 -3.59 -44.07
C ASN A 80 -0.78 -4.82 -43.40
N PRO A 81 0.18 -5.49 -44.07
CA PRO A 81 0.76 -6.73 -43.55
C PRO A 81 1.58 -6.54 -42.26
N ASN A 82 2.19 -5.37 -42.04
CA ASN A 82 2.93 -5.09 -40.81
C ASN A 82 1.98 -4.88 -39.64
N LEU A 83 0.86 -4.17 -39.86
CA LEU A 83 -0.19 -3.99 -38.86
C LEU A 83 -0.77 -5.35 -38.43
N LEU A 84 -1.20 -6.16 -39.41
CA LEU A 84 -1.77 -7.48 -39.15
C LEU A 84 -0.76 -8.42 -38.45
N SER A 85 0.51 -8.36 -38.82
CA SER A 85 1.58 -9.11 -38.16
C SER A 85 1.76 -8.67 -36.70
N SER A 86 1.72 -7.37 -36.42
CA SER A 86 1.82 -6.86 -35.06
C SER A 86 0.63 -7.27 -34.20
N VAL A 87 -0.59 -7.05 -34.70
CA VAL A 87 -1.84 -7.44 -34.02
C VAL A 87 -1.88 -8.94 -33.75
N SER A 88 -1.45 -9.77 -34.70
CA SER A 88 -1.39 -11.23 -34.49
C SER A 88 -0.45 -11.61 -33.35
N LYS A 89 0.69 -10.93 -33.20
CA LYS A 89 1.60 -11.15 -32.07
C LYS A 89 0.98 -10.70 -30.75
N ILE A 90 0.31 -9.55 -30.74
CA ILE A 90 -0.38 -9.02 -29.56
C ILE A 90 -1.47 -9.99 -29.08
N VAL A 91 -2.35 -10.45 -29.98
CA VAL A 91 -3.39 -11.43 -29.65
C VAL A 91 -2.77 -12.72 -29.11
N SER A 92 -1.73 -13.23 -29.76
CA SER A 92 -1.04 -14.44 -29.31
C SER A 92 -0.40 -14.27 -27.94
N GLU A 93 0.23 -13.12 -27.67
CA GLU A 93 0.85 -12.83 -26.38
C GLU A 93 -0.21 -12.71 -25.28
N PHE A 94 -1.30 -11.99 -25.57
CA PHE A 94 -2.40 -11.80 -24.64
C PHE A 94 -3.05 -13.14 -24.25
N ASP A 95 -3.44 -13.94 -25.23
CA ASP A 95 -4.18 -15.19 -24.99
C ASP A 95 -3.36 -16.29 -24.34
N ASN A 96 -2.05 -16.36 -24.65
CA ASN A 96 -1.22 -17.50 -24.24
C ASN A 96 -0.28 -17.19 -23.07
N VAL A 97 -0.02 -15.92 -22.77
CA VAL A 97 0.92 -15.50 -21.73
C VAL A 97 0.25 -14.57 -20.73
N ILE A 98 -0.22 -13.40 -21.16
CA ILE A 98 -0.71 -12.36 -20.24
C ILE A 98 -1.97 -12.82 -19.51
N TYR A 99 -3.06 -13.06 -20.24
CA TYR A 99 -4.35 -13.41 -19.68
C TYR A 99 -4.32 -14.62 -18.72
N PRO A 100 -3.73 -15.78 -19.08
CA PRO A 100 -3.68 -16.92 -18.15
C PRO A 100 -2.80 -16.65 -16.93
N THR A 101 -1.74 -15.85 -17.02
CA THR A 101 -0.87 -15.53 -15.88
C THR A 101 -1.57 -14.57 -14.92
N GLU A 102 -2.12 -13.47 -15.45
CA GLU A 102 -2.86 -12.48 -14.67
C GLU A 102 -4.06 -13.13 -13.99
N THR A 103 -4.85 -13.92 -14.71
CA THR A 103 -6.07 -14.51 -14.14
C THR A 103 -5.80 -15.61 -13.12
N GLN A 104 -4.68 -16.32 -13.27
CA GLN A 104 -4.24 -17.29 -12.27
C GLN A 104 -3.79 -16.61 -10.97
N LEU A 105 -3.14 -15.46 -11.09
CA LEU A 105 -2.60 -14.72 -9.96
C LEU A 105 -3.70 -13.93 -9.24
N TRP A 106 -4.39 -13.06 -9.96
CA TRP A 106 -5.26 -12.05 -9.36
C TRP A 106 -6.71 -12.48 -9.24
N GLY A 107 -7.13 -13.52 -9.96
CA GLY A 107 -8.55 -13.83 -10.17
C GLY A 107 -9.01 -13.31 -11.53
N SER A 108 -10.31 -13.21 -11.78
CA SER A 108 -10.83 -12.79 -13.10
C SER A 108 -11.35 -11.36 -13.09
N GLU A 109 -11.38 -10.75 -14.27
CA GLU A 109 -12.31 -9.66 -14.62
C GLU A 109 -13.77 -10.18 -14.59
N PRO A 110 -14.79 -9.30 -14.75
CA PRO A 110 -16.16 -9.76 -14.92
C PRO A 110 -16.26 -10.59 -16.20
N ASN A 111 -16.58 -11.89 -16.07
CA ASN A 111 -16.61 -12.80 -17.22
C ASN A 111 -17.72 -13.87 -17.08
N PRO A 112 -18.75 -13.89 -17.97
CA PRO A 112 -18.95 -12.93 -19.05
C PRO A 112 -19.28 -11.54 -18.50
N GLY A 113 -19.03 -10.55 -19.34
CA GLY A 113 -19.18 -9.15 -19.04
C GLY A 113 -20.60 -8.61 -18.88
N ILE A 114 -20.68 -7.29 -18.72
CA ILE A 114 -21.96 -6.56 -18.82
C ILE A 114 -22.64 -6.74 -20.19
N ASP A 115 -21.87 -6.89 -21.27
CA ASP A 115 -22.34 -7.18 -22.63
C ASP A 115 -22.63 -8.67 -22.88
N LYS A 116 -22.35 -9.53 -21.89
CA LYS A 116 -22.46 -11.00 -21.94
C LYS A 116 -21.50 -11.66 -22.93
N ASP A 117 -20.48 -10.98 -23.42
CA ASP A 117 -19.37 -11.58 -24.16
C ASP A 117 -18.25 -11.97 -23.17
N PRO A 118 -17.65 -13.16 -23.29
CA PRO A 118 -16.49 -13.53 -22.49
C PRO A 118 -15.17 -12.92 -22.97
N ARG A 119 -15.16 -12.20 -24.10
CA ARG A 119 -13.97 -11.52 -24.61
C ARG A 119 -13.97 -10.04 -24.23
N LEU A 120 -12.93 -9.62 -23.52
CA LEU A 120 -12.69 -8.20 -23.27
C LEU A 120 -12.21 -7.47 -24.54
N THR A 121 -12.35 -6.15 -24.55
CA THR A 121 -11.91 -5.28 -25.65
C THR A 121 -10.57 -4.63 -25.33
N ILE A 122 -9.59 -4.80 -26.22
CA ILE A 122 -8.33 -4.05 -26.22
C ILE A 122 -8.44 -2.98 -27.30
N LEU A 123 -8.45 -1.71 -26.89
CA LEU A 123 -8.55 -0.55 -27.79
C LEU A 123 -7.19 0.14 -27.94
N PHE A 124 -6.60 0.04 -29.13
CA PHE A 124 -5.43 0.83 -29.50
C PHE A 124 -5.85 2.20 -30.03
N GLN A 125 -5.52 3.26 -29.28
CA GLN A 125 -5.89 4.63 -29.59
C GLN A 125 -4.70 5.59 -29.44
N GLN A 126 -4.85 6.80 -29.97
CA GLN A 126 -3.85 7.85 -29.83
C GLN A 126 -3.93 8.48 -28.44
N LEU A 127 -3.01 8.11 -27.56
CA LEU A 127 -2.89 8.67 -26.21
C LEU A 127 -1.90 9.84 -26.15
N SER A 128 -2.10 10.72 -25.17
CA SER A 128 -1.21 11.82 -24.85
C SER A 128 0.21 11.33 -24.55
N PRO A 129 1.27 12.05 -24.97
CA PRO A 129 2.64 11.60 -24.79
C PRO A 129 2.97 11.22 -23.35
N GLY A 130 3.57 10.04 -23.17
CA GLY A 130 3.90 9.50 -21.84
C GLY A 130 2.81 8.63 -21.20
N THR A 131 1.63 8.53 -21.80
CA THR A 131 0.57 7.61 -21.36
C THR A 131 0.69 6.28 -22.09
N GLY A 132 0.90 5.18 -21.37
CA GLY A 132 1.01 3.84 -21.95
C GLY A 132 -0.34 3.15 -22.18
N GLY A 133 -1.28 3.37 -21.29
CA GLY A 133 -2.63 2.84 -21.31
C GLY A 133 -3.49 3.47 -20.23
N TYR A 134 -4.76 3.06 -20.19
CA TYR A 134 -5.65 3.29 -19.05
C TYR A 134 -6.81 2.28 -19.06
N THR A 135 -7.36 2.07 -17.88
CA THR A 135 -8.56 1.27 -17.64
C THR A 135 -9.63 2.16 -17.01
N ASP A 136 -10.73 2.38 -17.73
CA ASP A 136 -11.88 3.12 -17.21
C ASP A 136 -12.96 2.14 -16.77
N ILE A 137 -13.04 1.94 -15.45
CA ILE A 137 -14.02 1.05 -14.80
C ILE A 137 -15.47 1.55 -14.98
N GLY A 138 -15.71 2.78 -15.44
CA GLY A 138 -17.03 3.23 -15.85
C GLY A 138 -17.62 2.34 -16.96
N ASN A 139 -16.76 1.73 -17.78
CA ASN A 139 -17.17 0.89 -18.91
C ASN A 139 -17.86 -0.42 -18.53
N ILE A 140 -17.70 -0.88 -17.28
CA ILE A 140 -18.38 -2.10 -16.79
C ILE A 140 -19.74 -1.81 -16.13
N TYR A 141 -20.21 -0.56 -16.18
CA TYR A 141 -21.51 -0.14 -15.64
C TYR A 141 -22.46 0.32 -16.77
N PRO A 142 -23.80 0.21 -16.57
CA PRO A 142 -24.80 0.63 -17.55
C PRO A 142 -25.00 2.16 -17.54
N ASP A 143 -23.95 2.91 -17.87
CA ASP A 143 -23.98 4.38 -17.98
C ASP A 143 -24.16 4.83 -19.46
N PRO A 144 -24.87 5.95 -19.73
CA PRO A 144 -25.03 6.49 -21.09
C PRO A 144 -23.73 6.86 -21.82
N ASN A 145 -22.64 7.15 -21.09
CA ASN A 145 -21.33 7.49 -21.66
C ASN A 145 -20.30 6.36 -21.45
N SER A 146 -20.76 5.16 -21.13
CA SER A 146 -19.95 3.95 -20.98
C SER A 146 -19.98 3.12 -22.26
N ASN A 147 -18.90 2.40 -22.54
CA ASN A 147 -18.83 1.43 -23.63
C ASN A 147 -19.55 0.11 -23.32
N GLN A 148 -20.01 -0.07 -22.07
CA GLN A 148 -20.73 -1.24 -21.57
C GLN A 148 -20.05 -2.55 -21.98
N ARG A 149 -18.76 -2.64 -21.68
CA ARG A 149 -17.90 -3.80 -21.94
C ARG A 149 -16.66 -3.75 -21.05
N GLU A 150 -16.07 -4.90 -20.79
CA GLU A 150 -14.77 -5.03 -20.15
C GLU A 150 -13.71 -4.61 -21.16
N MET A 151 -13.00 -3.52 -20.89
CA MET A 151 -12.05 -2.98 -21.85
C MET A 151 -10.86 -2.30 -21.23
N ILE A 152 -9.74 -2.37 -21.95
CA ILE A 152 -8.50 -1.64 -21.66
C ILE A 152 -8.10 -0.83 -22.89
N SER A 153 -7.58 0.37 -22.65
CA SER A 153 -7.07 1.26 -23.69
C SER A 153 -5.56 1.30 -23.68
N ILE A 154 -4.94 1.12 -24.84
CA ILE A 154 -3.47 1.06 -24.99
C ILE A 154 -3.00 2.08 -26.03
N ALA A 155 -1.83 2.67 -25.79
CA ALA A 155 -1.23 3.60 -26.72
C ALA A 155 -0.93 2.92 -28.06
N ALA A 156 -1.48 3.48 -29.14
CA ALA A 156 -1.34 2.94 -30.50
C ALA A 156 0.09 2.97 -31.05
N ASP A 157 0.98 3.79 -30.48
CA ASP A 157 2.40 3.78 -30.83
C ASP A 157 3.10 2.48 -30.43
N THR A 158 2.58 1.74 -29.44
CA THR A 158 3.11 0.42 -29.06
C THR A 158 2.86 -0.67 -30.11
N LEU A 159 1.99 -0.43 -31.10
CA LEU A 159 1.79 -1.35 -32.23
C LEU A 159 3.08 -1.59 -33.04
N VAL A 160 4.10 -0.74 -32.94
CA VAL A 160 5.41 -1.02 -33.56
C VAL A 160 6.36 -1.85 -32.67
N SER A 161 6.03 -2.05 -31.40
CA SER A 161 6.88 -2.69 -30.40
C SER A 161 6.09 -3.61 -29.48
N ILE A 162 6.11 -4.92 -29.76
CA ILE A 162 5.49 -5.94 -28.91
C ILE A 162 6.01 -5.90 -27.46
N ALA A 163 7.28 -5.53 -27.28
CA ALA A 163 7.89 -5.41 -25.96
C ALA A 163 7.27 -4.27 -25.12
N ALA A 164 6.84 -3.18 -25.76
CA ALA A 164 6.11 -2.10 -25.08
C ALA A 164 4.64 -2.47 -24.88
N ALA A 165 3.98 -3.01 -25.92
CA ALA A 165 2.57 -3.37 -25.86
C ALA A 165 2.28 -4.36 -24.72
N ARG A 166 3.11 -5.40 -24.56
CA ARG A 166 2.93 -6.42 -23.52
C ARG A 166 3.02 -5.85 -22.09
N VAL A 167 3.85 -4.82 -21.87
CA VAL A 167 3.98 -4.17 -20.55
C VAL A 167 2.68 -3.47 -20.19
N TYR A 168 2.14 -2.64 -21.09
CA TYR A 168 0.90 -1.91 -20.82
C TYR A 168 -0.33 -2.81 -20.81
N LEU A 169 -0.38 -3.83 -21.67
CA LEU A 169 -1.48 -4.81 -21.63
C LEU A 169 -1.55 -5.55 -20.30
N THR A 170 -0.39 -5.94 -19.77
CA THR A 170 -0.28 -6.57 -18.46
C THR A 170 -0.71 -5.63 -17.34
N HIS A 171 -0.20 -4.39 -17.34
CA HIS A 171 -0.54 -3.36 -16.34
C HIS A 171 -2.04 -3.06 -16.32
N GLU A 172 -2.64 -2.77 -17.48
CA GLU A 172 -4.05 -2.38 -17.56
C GLU A 172 -5.01 -3.55 -17.31
N LEU A 173 -4.62 -4.79 -17.64
CA LEU A 173 -5.46 -5.94 -17.31
C LEU A 173 -5.58 -6.15 -15.79
N GLU A 174 -4.52 -5.88 -15.04
CA GLU A 174 -4.56 -5.98 -13.58
C GLU A 174 -5.62 -5.03 -12.98
N HIS A 175 -5.68 -3.77 -13.43
CA HIS A 175 -6.70 -2.81 -13.00
C HIS A 175 -8.13 -3.31 -13.23
N LEU A 176 -8.38 -3.93 -14.38
CA LEU A 176 -9.69 -4.48 -14.73
C LEU A 176 -10.05 -5.70 -13.87
N ILE A 177 -9.09 -6.56 -13.56
CA ILE A 177 -9.27 -7.69 -12.63
C ILE A 177 -9.51 -7.15 -11.21
N SER A 178 -8.70 -6.19 -10.76
CA SER A 178 -8.79 -5.54 -9.46
C SER A 178 -10.16 -4.92 -9.24
N ALA A 179 -10.71 -4.23 -10.25
CA ALA A 179 -12.06 -3.68 -10.21
C ALA A 179 -13.13 -4.77 -9.94
N ASN A 180 -13.02 -5.95 -10.55
CA ASN A 180 -13.94 -7.05 -10.25
C ASN A 180 -13.74 -7.60 -8.83
N GLN A 181 -12.50 -7.97 -8.50
CA GLN A 181 -12.21 -8.66 -7.24
C GLN A 181 -12.49 -7.78 -6.01
N LYS A 182 -12.19 -6.48 -6.10
CA LYS A 182 -12.33 -5.54 -4.99
C LYS A 182 -13.67 -4.81 -5.00
N ILE A 183 -14.00 -4.17 -6.12
CA ILE A 183 -15.15 -3.27 -6.18
C ILE A 183 -16.44 -4.06 -6.38
N LEU A 184 -16.52 -4.92 -7.40
CA LEU A 184 -17.77 -5.61 -7.72
C LEU A 184 -18.10 -6.73 -6.74
N LEU A 185 -17.11 -7.55 -6.35
CA LEU A 185 -17.34 -8.70 -5.48
C LEU A 185 -17.40 -8.33 -4.00
N LEU A 186 -16.61 -7.37 -3.55
CA LEU A 186 -16.50 -7.01 -2.12
C LEU A 186 -17.11 -5.65 -1.77
N ASN A 187 -17.43 -4.81 -2.77
CA ASN A 187 -17.91 -3.44 -2.57
C ASN A 187 -16.93 -2.59 -1.73
N VAL A 188 -15.64 -2.72 -2.04
CA VAL A 188 -14.53 -2.00 -1.40
C VAL A 188 -13.71 -1.30 -2.48
N GLY A 189 -13.43 -0.01 -2.30
CA GLY A 189 -12.44 0.70 -3.12
C GLY A 189 -11.02 0.40 -2.63
N GLU A 190 -10.03 0.52 -3.51
CA GLU A 190 -8.62 0.32 -3.16
C GLU A 190 -7.87 1.65 -3.12
N ASN A 191 -6.84 1.73 -2.28
CA ASN A 191 -5.96 2.89 -2.31
C ASN A 191 -5.08 2.86 -3.57
N THR A 192 -4.99 3.99 -4.27
CA THR A 192 -4.40 4.04 -5.61
C THR A 192 -2.96 3.54 -5.66
N TRP A 193 -2.15 3.86 -4.64
CA TRP A 193 -0.76 3.38 -4.59
C TRP A 193 -0.65 1.85 -4.56
N LEU A 194 -1.58 1.15 -3.90
CA LEU A 194 -1.55 -0.29 -3.76
C LEU A 194 -2.13 -0.98 -5.00
N ASP A 195 -3.13 -0.38 -5.64
CA ASP A 195 -3.64 -0.79 -6.94
C ASP A 195 -2.52 -0.75 -7.99
N GLU A 196 -1.82 0.39 -8.08
CA GLU A 196 -0.72 0.58 -9.03
C GLU A 196 0.52 -0.25 -8.69
N LEU A 197 0.74 -0.56 -7.40
CA LEU A 197 1.77 -1.51 -6.98
C LEU A 197 1.50 -2.90 -7.57
N ARG A 198 0.26 -3.38 -7.52
CA ARG A 198 -0.11 -4.70 -8.06
C ARG A 198 0.00 -4.71 -9.58
N ALA A 199 -0.49 -3.68 -10.25
CA ALA A 199 -0.33 -3.51 -11.70
C ALA A 199 1.15 -3.49 -12.14
N GLN A 200 2.03 -2.81 -11.39
CA GLN A 200 3.48 -2.84 -11.64
C GLN A 200 4.09 -4.23 -11.36
N TYR A 201 3.64 -4.90 -10.30
CA TYR A 201 4.12 -6.24 -9.98
C TYR A 201 3.71 -7.28 -11.05
N SER A 202 2.53 -7.15 -11.68
CA SER A 202 2.10 -8.00 -12.79
C SER A 202 3.13 -8.11 -13.91
N ILE A 203 3.81 -7.01 -14.26
CA ILE A 203 4.87 -7.00 -15.28
C ILE A 203 6.03 -7.93 -14.89
N THR A 204 6.37 -7.96 -13.60
CA THR A 204 7.39 -8.88 -13.06
C THR A 204 6.86 -10.32 -13.01
N ALA A 205 5.63 -10.53 -12.53
CA ALA A 205 5.02 -11.84 -12.41
C ALA A 205 4.93 -12.59 -13.75
N VAL A 206 4.61 -11.86 -14.83
CA VAL A 206 4.59 -12.41 -16.20
C VAL A 206 6.00 -12.61 -16.77
N GLY A 207 7.02 -12.02 -16.17
CA GLY A 207 8.44 -12.18 -16.54
C GLY A 207 8.95 -11.16 -17.57
N TYR A 208 8.24 -10.05 -17.77
CA TYR A 208 8.62 -9.03 -18.75
C TYR A 208 9.74 -8.09 -18.32
N ASN A 209 10.15 -8.17 -17.06
CA ASN A 209 11.35 -7.52 -16.55
C ASN A 209 12.65 -8.32 -16.80
N LEU A 210 12.58 -9.44 -17.54
CA LEU A 210 13.73 -10.22 -17.97
C LEU A 210 13.97 -10.12 -19.49
N PRO A 211 15.18 -9.77 -19.95
CA PRO A 211 16.33 -9.32 -19.16
C PRO A 211 16.09 -7.94 -18.51
N PHE A 212 16.76 -7.68 -17.40
CA PHE A 212 16.62 -6.42 -16.64
C PHE A 212 16.98 -5.18 -17.46
N VAL A 213 18.10 -5.20 -18.19
CA VAL A 213 18.54 -4.03 -18.96
C VAL A 213 17.52 -3.67 -20.05
N GLY A 214 16.96 -2.47 -19.95
CA GLY A 214 15.94 -1.96 -20.87
C GLY A 214 14.50 -2.36 -20.53
N SER A 215 14.28 -3.05 -19.41
CA SER A 215 12.95 -3.35 -18.87
C SER A 215 12.28 -2.14 -18.21
N ASP A 216 10.99 -2.28 -17.89
CA ASP A 216 10.27 -1.31 -17.06
C ASP A 216 10.91 -1.22 -15.67
N LEU A 217 11.21 -2.34 -15.02
CA LEU A 217 11.86 -2.35 -13.70
C LEU A 217 13.20 -1.58 -13.69
N ALA A 218 14.03 -1.74 -14.71
CA ALA A 218 15.28 -0.96 -14.82
C ALA A 218 15.02 0.54 -15.07
N ALA A 219 13.87 0.93 -15.61
CA ALA A 219 13.46 2.33 -15.68
C ALA A 219 13.00 2.84 -14.30
N ARG A 220 12.15 2.08 -13.60
CA ARG A 220 11.67 2.41 -12.24
C ARG A 220 12.80 2.50 -11.23
N GLU A 221 13.76 1.59 -11.30
CA GLU A 221 14.99 1.63 -10.49
C GLU A 221 15.75 2.95 -10.67
N ARG A 222 16.01 3.35 -11.92
CA ARG A 222 16.68 4.63 -12.20
C ARG A 222 15.88 5.84 -11.73
N ASP A 223 14.56 5.80 -11.86
CA ASP A 223 13.71 6.92 -11.48
C ASP A 223 13.60 7.04 -9.96
N PHE A 224 13.58 5.91 -9.24
CA PHE A 224 13.67 5.87 -7.78
C PHE A 224 15.01 6.40 -7.27
N ILE A 225 16.14 5.98 -7.86
CA ILE A 225 17.47 6.49 -7.45
C ILE A 225 17.57 8.02 -7.63
N LYS A 226 16.89 8.58 -8.64
CA LYS A 226 16.86 10.04 -8.87
C LYS A 226 15.91 10.77 -7.93
N ASN A 227 14.81 10.13 -7.52
CA ASN A 227 13.76 10.73 -6.70
C ASN A 227 13.40 9.81 -5.52
N PRO A 228 14.35 9.48 -4.64
CA PRO A 228 14.15 8.46 -3.61
C PRO A 228 13.18 8.89 -2.51
N THR A 229 12.93 10.19 -2.40
CA THR A 229 12.12 10.82 -1.38
C THR A 229 10.69 11.07 -1.85
N ASP A 230 10.24 10.43 -2.92
CA ASP A 230 8.82 10.49 -3.30
C ASP A 230 7.97 9.73 -2.27
N SER A 231 6.73 10.19 -2.03
CA SER A 231 5.85 9.51 -1.08
C SER A 231 5.35 8.21 -1.70
N LEU A 232 5.31 7.13 -0.90
CA LEU A 232 4.72 5.88 -1.35
C LEU A 232 3.20 5.99 -1.59
N THR A 233 2.51 6.90 -0.88
CA THR A 233 1.04 6.94 -0.84
C THR A 233 0.43 8.11 -1.60
N GLU A 234 1.18 9.19 -1.87
CA GLU A 234 0.70 10.30 -2.69
C GLU A 234 0.68 9.89 -4.17
N TRP A 235 -0.47 10.07 -4.85
CA TRP A 235 -0.60 9.70 -6.26
C TRP A 235 -0.97 10.88 -7.16
N ARG A 236 0.01 11.38 -7.90
CA ARG A 236 -0.15 12.50 -8.86
C ARG A 236 -0.35 12.02 -10.29
N GLY A 237 -0.20 10.72 -10.52
CA GLY A 237 -0.19 10.10 -11.85
C GLY A 237 1.05 10.48 -12.66
N THR A 238 2.18 10.74 -11.99
CA THR A 238 3.45 11.01 -12.68
C THR A 238 4.31 9.76 -12.77
N ASN A 239 5.26 9.73 -13.71
CA ASN A 239 6.20 8.59 -13.84
C ASN A 239 7.03 8.33 -12.56
N ILE A 240 7.18 9.34 -11.70
CA ILE A 240 7.95 9.24 -10.46
C ILE A 240 7.20 8.37 -9.44
N ASP A 241 5.88 8.53 -9.34
CA ASP A 241 5.02 7.84 -8.37
C ASP A 241 5.07 6.30 -8.52
N TYR A 242 5.27 5.81 -9.75
CA TYR A 242 5.39 4.37 -10.03
C TYR A 242 6.69 3.76 -9.50
N ALA A 243 7.73 4.56 -9.30
CA ALA A 243 9.05 4.07 -8.89
C ALA A 243 9.07 3.49 -7.46
N PRO A 244 8.61 4.21 -6.41
CA PRO A 244 8.56 3.66 -5.06
C PRO A 244 7.63 2.46 -4.93
N VAL A 245 6.44 2.48 -5.56
CA VAL A 245 5.50 1.35 -5.49
C VAL A 245 6.06 0.09 -6.15
N THR A 246 6.79 0.22 -7.27
CA THR A 246 7.42 -0.93 -7.95
C THR A 246 8.47 -1.58 -7.04
N LEU A 247 9.39 -0.79 -6.49
CA LEU A 247 10.47 -1.32 -5.65
C LEU A 247 9.93 -1.85 -4.31
N PHE A 248 8.95 -1.17 -3.72
CA PHE A 248 8.32 -1.64 -2.49
C PHE A 248 7.52 -2.93 -2.73
N GLY A 249 6.78 -3.05 -3.84
CA GLY A 249 6.06 -4.27 -4.20
C GLY A 249 6.98 -5.47 -4.38
N LEU A 250 8.13 -5.28 -5.02
CA LEU A 250 9.15 -6.34 -5.11
C LEU A 250 9.72 -6.71 -3.75
N TYR A 251 10.04 -5.72 -2.92
CA TYR A 251 10.49 -5.96 -1.54
C TYR A 251 9.45 -6.79 -0.75
N LEU A 252 8.16 -6.45 -0.84
CA LEU A 252 7.10 -7.22 -0.18
C LEU A 252 7.08 -8.69 -0.65
N VAL A 253 7.15 -8.92 -1.96
CA VAL A 253 7.09 -10.28 -2.52
C VAL A 253 8.34 -11.09 -2.18
N GLU A 254 9.51 -10.48 -2.15
CA GLU A 254 10.76 -11.16 -1.79
C GLU A 254 10.78 -11.63 -0.32
N HIS A 255 10.20 -10.84 0.60
CA HIS A 255 10.22 -11.13 2.04
C HIS A 255 9.01 -11.92 2.53
N TYR A 256 7.85 -11.73 1.89
CA TYR A 256 6.57 -12.30 2.34
C TYR A 256 5.92 -13.24 1.31
N GLY A 257 6.50 -13.35 0.11
CA GLY A 257 5.94 -14.13 -0.99
C GLY A 257 4.81 -13.39 -1.71
N GLN A 258 4.44 -13.91 -2.88
CA GLN A 258 3.41 -13.34 -3.76
C GLN A 258 2.02 -13.25 -3.09
N ALA A 259 1.76 -14.10 -2.10
CA ALA A 259 0.50 -14.15 -1.35
C ALA A 259 0.16 -12.82 -0.66
N ILE A 260 1.15 -12.03 -0.22
CA ILE A 260 0.89 -10.73 0.41
C ILE A 260 0.14 -9.77 -0.52
N LEU A 261 0.41 -9.81 -1.82
CA LEU A 261 -0.29 -8.96 -2.80
C LEU A 261 -1.59 -9.62 -3.25
N GLN A 262 -1.57 -10.92 -3.49
CA GLN A 262 -2.73 -11.69 -3.95
C GLN A 262 -3.88 -11.69 -2.93
N ASP A 263 -3.59 -12.01 -1.68
CA ASP A 263 -4.62 -12.14 -0.65
C ASP A 263 -5.16 -10.77 -0.23
N THR A 264 -4.32 -9.73 -0.24
CA THR A 264 -4.78 -8.37 0.09
C THR A 264 -5.70 -7.80 -0.99
N LEU A 265 -5.59 -8.24 -2.25
CA LEU A 265 -6.58 -7.91 -3.29
C LEU A 265 -7.96 -8.48 -2.94
N HIS A 266 -8.02 -9.68 -2.38
CA HIS A 266 -9.26 -10.35 -1.98
C HIS A 266 -9.74 -9.96 -0.56
N SER A 267 -9.06 -9.04 0.10
CA SER A 267 -9.42 -8.57 1.45
C SER A 267 -10.56 -7.55 1.39
N ALA A 268 -11.41 -7.52 2.41
CA ALA A 268 -12.41 -6.46 2.61
C ALA A 268 -11.81 -5.14 3.16
N LEU A 269 -10.50 -5.08 3.36
CA LEU A 269 -9.77 -3.90 3.79
C LEU A 269 -8.98 -3.30 2.62
N PRO A 270 -8.85 -1.97 2.53
CA PRO A 270 -7.98 -1.30 1.57
C PRO A 270 -6.57 -1.04 2.13
N GLY A 271 -5.63 -0.77 1.23
CA GLY A 271 -4.35 -0.14 1.50
C GLY A 271 -3.55 -0.78 2.63
N ILE A 272 -3.02 0.07 3.51
CA ILE A 272 -2.15 -0.34 4.63
C ILE A 272 -2.88 -1.25 5.63
N ASP A 273 -4.19 -1.07 5.81
CA ASP A 273 -4.98 -1.89 6.73
C ASP A 273 -5.08 -3.33 6.23
N SER A 274 -5.19 -3.53 4.91
CA SER A 274 -5.17 -4.86 4.30
C SER A 274 -3.85 -5.60 4.54
N ILE A 275 -2.71 -4.90 4.41
CA ILE A 275 -1.38 -5.48 4.63
C ILE A 275 -1.15 -5.79 6.11
N ASN A 276 -1.54 -4.88 7.02
CA ASN A 276 -1.44 -5.12 8.46
C ASN A 276 -2.28 -6.34 8.90
N ALA A 277 -3.50 -6.46 8.37
CA ALA A 277 -4.36 -7.61 8.64
C ALA A 277 -3.71 -8.90 8.13
N TRP A 278 -3.20 -8.89 6.89
CA TRP A 278 -2.52 -10.03 6.29
C TRP A 278 -1.30 -10.48 7.12
N LEU A 279 -0.43 -9.54 7.51
CA LEU A 279 0.75 -9.82 8.33
C LEU A 279 0.35 -10.49 9.65
N SER A 280 -0.63 -9.93 10.34
CA SER A 280 -1.16 -10.48 11.60
C SER A 280 -1.75 -11.88 11.42
N ASP A 281 -2.56 -12.09 10.38
CA ASP A 281 -3.23 -13.37 10.10
C ASP A 281 -2.23 -14.48 9.73
N HIS A 282 -1.07 -14.10 9.18
CA HIS A 282 0.03 -15.00 8.85
C HIS A 282 1.08 -15.15 9.97
N GLY A 283 0.81 -14.58 11.15
CA GLY A 283 1.64 -14.75 12.34
C GLY A 283 2.90 -13.88 12.39
N TYR A 284 3.00 -12.86 11.53
CA TYR A 284 4.06 -11.86 11.62
C TYR A 284 3.79 -10.90 12.78
N SER A 285 4.85 -10.56 13.50
CA SER A 285 4.81 -9.56 14.58
C SER A 285 4.92 -8.13 14.04
N GLU A 286 5.47 -8.00 12.83
CA GLU A 286 5.67 -6.76 12.12
C GLU A 286 4.34 -6.18 11.63
N ARG A 287 4.31 -4.85 11.61
CA ARG A 287 3.28 -4.07 10.93
C ARG A 287 3.88 -3.35 9.74
N PHE A 288 3.02 -2.79 8.89
CA PHE A 288 3.43 -2.00 7.74
C PHE A 288 4.47 -0.92 8.07
N ILE A 289 4.38 -0.28 9.23
CA ILE A 289 5.38 0.69 9.70
C ILE A 289 6.79 0.09 9.84
N ASP A 290 6.88 -1.15 10.31
CA ASP A 290 8.14 -1.87 10.48
C ASP A 290 8.68 -2.31 9.12
N VAL A 291 7.80 -2.81 8.24
CA VAL A 291 8.14 -3.20 6.87
C VAL A 291 8.65 -2.01 6.05
N PHE A 292 7.95 -0.88 6.11
CA PHE A 292 8.34 0.35 5.45
C PHE A 292 9.69 0.86 5.97
N GLY A 293 9.89 0.82 7.29
CA GLY A 293 11.17 1.18 7.90
C GLY A 293 12.32 0.28 7.43
N ASN A 294 12.11 -1.04 7.40
CA ASN A 294 13.10 -1.98 6.90
C ASN A 294 13.41 -1.77 5.40
N TRP A 295 12.39 -1.48 4.59
CA TRP A 295 12.57 -1.13 3.17
C TRP A 295 13.37 0.16 2.98
N ALA A 296 13.11 1.20 3.77
CA ALA A 296 13.88 2.44 3.74
C ALA A 296 15.38 2.21 4.08
N VAL A 297 15.65 1.28 5.00
CA VAL A 297 17.02 0.81 5.31
C VAL A 297 17.60 0.00 4.17
N ALA A 298 16.82 -0.92 3.58
CA ALA A 298 17.23 -1.76 2.47
C ALA A 298 17.69 -0.93 1.27
N ASN A 299 17.02 0.19 0.99
CA ASN A 299 17.40 1.09 -0.08
C ASN A 299 18.71 1.86 0.18
N TYR A 300 19.18 1.95 1.42
CA TYR A 300 20.45 2.60 1.77
C TYR A 300 21.60 1.59 1.89
N ILE A 301 21.41 0.52 2.68
CA ILE A 301 22.44 -0.48 2.96
C ILE A 301 22.56 -1.48 1.81
N ASN A 302 21.42 -2.03 1.41
CA ASN A 302 21.25 -3.14 0.46
C ASN A 302 22.22 -4.31 0.68
N GLN A 303 22.18 -4.89 1.89
CA GLN A 303 23.02 -6.03 2.28
C GLN A 303 22.21 -7.04 3.08
N THR A 304 21.99 -8.22 2.50
CA THR A 304 21.20 -9.30 3.11
C THR A 304 22.02 -10.25 3.99
N SER A 305 23.36 -10.08 4.04
CA SER A 305 24.27 -10.99 4.74
C SER A 305 24.25 -10.84 6.26
N THR A 306 23.92 -9.66 6.79
CA THR A 306 23.80 -9.38 8.22
C THR A 306 22.37 -9.58 8.70
N ASP A 307 21.43 -9.04 7.94
CA ASP A 307 19.99 -9.15 8.16
C ASP A 307 19.30 -9.11 6.81
N ILE A 308 18.53 -10.15 6.49
CA ILE A 308 17.86 -10.25 5.20
C ILE A 308 16.92 -9.07 4.95
N ARG A 309 16.34 -8.48 6.00
CA ARG A 309 15.39 -7.36 5.92
C ARG A 309 16.01 -6.09 5.33
N PHE A 310 17.35 -5.96 5.35
CA PHE A 310 18.06 -4.74 4.93
C PHE A 310 18.66 -4.83 3.53
N GLY A 311 18.04 -5.61 2.65
CA GLY A 311 18.36 -5.61 1.23
C GLY A 311 17.32 -6.31 0.36
N TYR A 312 17.55 -6.21 -0.94
CA TYR A 312 16.85 -6.99 -1.96
C TYR A 312 17.55 -8.34 -2.16
N THR A 313 16.76 -9.36 -2.46
CA THR A 313 17.20 -10.71 -2.81
C THR A 313 17.25 -10.91 -4.32
N ASP A 314 16.51 -10.13 -5.12
CA ASP A 314 16.70 -10.09 -6.58
C ASP A 314 18.07 -9.49 -6.92
N LEU A 315 18.86 -10.26 -7.66
CA LEU A 315 20.20 -9.87 -8.12
C LEU A 315 20.17 -8.66 -9.07
N ASN A 316 19.05 -8.40 -9.74
CA ASN A 316 18.90 -7.21 -10.57
C ASN A 316 18.81 -5.92 -9.75
N LEU A 317 18.48 -6.02 -8.46
CA LEU A 317 18.37 -4.88 -7.53
C LEU A 317 19.53 -4.85 -6.51
N SER A 318 20.55 -5.70 -6.65
CA SER A 318 21.64 -5.80 -5.67
C SER A 318 22.54 -4.55 -5.59
N ASP A 319 22.51 -3.73 -6.64
CA ASP A 319 23.34 -2.53 -6.76
C ASP A 319 22.61 -1.25 -6.35
N ILE A 320 21.31 -1.31 -6.04
CA ILE A 320 20.53 -0.15 -5.59
C ILE A 320 21.11 0.34 -4.27
N ARG A 321 21.54 1.61 -4.26
CA ARG A 321 21.92 2.34 -3.04
C ARG A 321 21.57 3.81 -3.18
N ILE A 322 20.69 4.29 -2.32
CA ILE A 322 20.33 5.70 -2.24
C ILE A 322 21.50 6.48 -1.63
N ALA A 323 21.86 7.59 -2.28
CA ALA A 323 22.77 8.58 -1.70
C ALA A 323 22.05 9.38 -0.60
N PRO A 324 22.75 9.84 0.45
CA PRO A 324 22.14 10.70 1.45
C PRO A 324 21.45 11.90 0.80
N THR A 325 20.19 12.16 1.18
CA THR A 325 19.42 13.36 0.83
C THR A 325 20.22 14.62 1.15
N ASP A 326 20.90 14.61 2.30
CA ASP A 326 21.81 15.68 2.69
C ASP A 326 22.90 15.18 3.66
N VAL A 327 23.99 15.95 3.75
CA VAL A 327 25.11 15.69 4.66
C VAL A 327 25.33 16.89 5.57
N GLN A 328 25.07 16.70 6.86
CA GLN A 328 25.09 17.74 7.88
C GLN A 328 26.25 17.55 8.86
N VAL A 329 26.96 18.63 9.17
CA VAL A 329 27.98 18.64 10.22
C VAL A 329 27.35 19.17 11.50
N LEU A 330 27.43 18.38 12.57
CA LEU A 330 26.91 18.76 13.87
C LEU A 330 27.79 19.82 14.53
N ASN A 331 27.15 20.72 15.28
CA ASN A 331 27.75 21.70 16.16
C ASN A 331 27.61 21.26 17.63
N TYR A 332 28.49 21.80 18.47
CA TYR A 332 28.41 21.68 19.92
C TYR A 332 27.92 23.02 20.52
N PRO A 333 27.01 23.01 21.53
CA PRO A 333 26.48 21.84 22.22
C PRO A 333 25.34 21.13 21.47
N ASP A 334 24.69 21.78 20.52
CA ASP A 334 23.53 21.23 19.82
C ASP A 334 23.46 21.65 18.34
N SER A 335 22.62 20.96 17.59
CA SER A 335 22.24 21.31 16.22
C SER A 335 20.76 21.05 16.01
N THR A 336 20.11 21.96 15.28
CA THR A 336 18.69 21.85 14.96
C THR A 336 18.51 21.92 13.44
N PHE A 337 17.73 20.99 12.90
CA PHE A 337 17.46 20.82 11.48
C PHE A 337 15.95 20.85 11.24
N SER A 338 15.52 21.50 10.16
CA SER A 338 14.11 21.57 9.77
C SER A 338 13.97 21.00 8.36
N PHE A 339 13.05 20.06 8.20
CA PHE A 339 12.72 19.43 6.92
C PHE A 339 11.23 19.07 6.87
N PHE A 340 10.74 18.75 5.68
CA PHE A 340 9.33 18.47 5.44
C PHE A 340 9.14 17.03 5.00
N LEU A 341 8.27 16.30 5.68
CA LEU A 341 7.88 14.95 5.27
C LEU A 341 6.41 14.88 4.91
N LYS A 342 6.10 14.19 3.82
CA LYS A 342 4.75 13.71 3.51
C LYS A 342 4.48 12.36 4.16
N PRO A 343 3.21 11.93 4.26
CA PRO A 343 2.87 10.57 4.67
C PRO A 343 3.66 9.53 3.88
N TRP A 344 4.18 8.53 4.57
CA TRP A 344 4.90 7.40 3.97
C TRP A 344 6.03 7.80 3.01
N GLN A 345 6.68 8.93 3.33
CA GLN A 345 7.89 9.42 2.70
C GLN A 345 9.08 9.16 3.65
N ALA A 346 10.18 8.63 3.12
CA ALA A 346 11.45 8.51 3.81
C ALA A 346 12.49 9.47 3.23
N GLU A 347 13.42 9.92 4.07
CA GLU A 347 14.59 10.71 3.67
C GLU A 347 15.85 10.16 4.34
N TRP A 348 17.04 10.43 3.81
CA TRP A 348 18.30 9.84 4.28
C TRP A 348 19.30 10.93 4.66
N TYR A 349 19.40 11.27 5.94
CA TYR A 349 20.29 12.32 6.42
C TYR A 349 21.57 11.77 7.03
N LYS A 350 22.72 12.11 6.42
CA LYS A 350 24.02 11.78 7.00
C LYS A 350 24.48 12.88 7.94
N PHE A 351 24.82 12.52 9.17
CA PHE A 351 25.37 13.43 10.16
C PHE A 351 26.84 13.12 10.43
N VAL A 352 27.65 14.15 10.54
CA VAL A 352 29.08 14.07 10.88
C VAL A 352 29.29 14.79 12.21
N ALA A 353 29.93 14.10 13.16
CA ALA A 353 30.24 14.68 14.47
C ALA A 353 31.20 15.89 14.32
N PRO A 354 31.18 16.88 15.23
CA PRO A 354 32.10 18.00 15.19
C PRO A 354 33.53 17.50 15.46
N SER A 355 34.50 18.32 15.06
CA SER A 355 35.93 18.01 15.23
C SER A 355 36.37 17.85 16.69
N SER A 356 35.64 18.44 17.64
CA SER A 356 35.84 18.22 19.06
C SER A 356 34.51 18.16 19.81
N VAL A 357 34.35 17.13 20.63
CA VAL A 357 33.28 16.97 21.60
C VAL A 357 33.95 16.69 22.96
N PRO A 358 33.52 17.33 24.06
CA PRO A 358 34.04 16.99 25.38
C PRO A 358 33.92 15.49 25.70
N VAL A 359 34.88 14.96 26.46
CA VAL A 359 34.87 13.54 26.86
C VAL A 359 33.63 13.23 27.70
N GLY A 360 33.01 12.07 27.43
CA GLY A 360 31.86 11.59 28.20
C GLY A 360 30.51 12.15 27.76
N GLN A 361 30.45 12.83 26.60
CA GLN A 361 29.19 13.23 26.00
C GLN A 361 28.49 12.04 25.31
N ASN A 362 27.18 12.12 25.20
CA ASN A 362 26.29 11.27 24.43
C ASN A 362 25.40 12.18 23.57
N LEU A 363 24.70 11.64 22.58
CA LEU A 363 23.87 12.43 21.68
C LEU A 363 22.40 12.16 21.98
N ARG A 364 21.68 13.19 22.39
CA ARG A 364 20.23 13.15 22.48
C ARG A 364 19.62 13.46 21.12
N VAL A 365 18.70 12.63 20.68
CA VAL A 365 17.94 12.79 19.44
C VAL A 365 16.49 13.10 19.78
N SER A 366 16.00 14.28 19.42
CA SER A 366 14.62 14.70 19.72
C SER A 366 13.96 15.39 18.54
N TRP A 367 12.62 15.36 18.48
CA TRP A 367 11.86 16.07 17.46
C TRP A 367 10.50 16.56 17.97
N ASN A 368 9.89 17.50 17.24
CA ASN A 368 8.73 18.28 17.71
C ASN A 368 7.34 17.73 17.32
N VAL A 369 7.26 16.72 16.45
CA VAL A 369 5.98 16.23 15.89
C VAL A 369 5.75 14.73 16.19
N PRO A 370 4.50 14.29 16.40
CA PRO A 370 4.18 12.88 16.55
C PRO A 370 4.21 12.15 15.20
N ASN A 371 4.06 10.82 15.23
CA ASN A 371 3.94 9.96 14.05
C ASN A 371 5.11 10.06 13.06
N ILE A 372 6.30 10.33 13.61
CA ILE A 372 7.57 10.20 12.91
C ILE A 372 8.37 9.10 13.58
N SER A 373 8.94 8.23 12.76
CA SER A 373 9.92 7.24 13.18
C SER A 373 11.28 7.63 12.62
N PHE A 374 12.32 7.39 13.40
CA PHE A 374 13.71 7.58 12.99
C PHE A 374 14.44 6.24 13.07
N ILE A 375 15.17 5.89 12.01
CA ILE A 375 16.09 4.76 12.02
C ILE A 375 17.51 5.31 12.03
N TYR A 376 18.32 4.82 12.96
CA TYR A 376 19.73 5.13 13.06
C TYR A 376 20.57 4.01 12.47
N ILE A 377 21.56 4.38 11.67
CA ILE A 377 22.55 3.46 11.11
C ILE A 377 23.95 4.02 11.44
N ASP A 378 24.76 3.24 12.15
CA ASP A 378 26.15 3.62 12.42
C ASP A 378 27.09 3.33 11.24
N ASN A 379 28.36 3.72 11.39
CA ASN A 379 29.40 3.48 10.37
C ASN A 379 29.71 1.99 10.11
N SER A 380 29.21 1.08 10.95
CA SER A 380 29.36 -0.37 10.80
C SER A 380 28.08 -1.02 10.25
N ASN A 381 27.12 -0.23 9.77
CA ASN A 381 25.81 -0.67 9.30
C ASN A 381 24.95 -1.36 10.39
N ASN A 382 25.21 -1.09 11.67
CA ASN A 382 24.28 -1.52 12.72
C ASN A 382 23.05 -0.61 12.69
N VAL A 383 21.88 -1.23 12.62
CA VAL A 383 20.58 -0.57 12.47
C VAL A 383 19.83 -0.63 13.79
N GLN A 384 19.26 0.49 14.22
CA GLN A 384 18.34 0.53 15.36
C GLN A 384 17.27 1.61 15.17
N ALA A 385 16.07 1.36 15.69
CA ALA A 385 15.07 2.41 15.85
C ALA A 385 15.53 3.44 16.89
N VAL A 386 15.19 4.71 16.65
CA VAL A 386 15.40 5.81 17.59
C VAL A 386 14.05 6.35 18.00
N TYR A 387 13.85 6.56 19.29
CA TYR A 387 12.63 7.18 19.81
C TYR A 387 12.94 8.59 20.32
N ASN A 388 11.89 9.41 20.40
CA ASN A 388 12.03 10.83 20.72
C ASN A 388 12.72 11.02 22.08
N GLY A 389 13.70 11.92 22.17
CA GLY A 389 14.48 12.16 23.38
C GLY A 389 15.54 11.10 23.72
N GLN A 390 15.74 10.08 22.88
CA GLN A 390 16.71 9.01 23.14
C GLN A 390 18.14 9.52 23.17
N ILE A 391 18.93 8.97 24.09
CA ILE A 391 20.37 9.24 24.21
C ILE A 391 21.14 8.07 23.61
N ILE A 392 21.92 8.32 22.57
CA ILE A 392 22.80 7.35 21.92
C ILE A 392 24.28 7.65 22.22
N PRO A 393 25.16 6.64 22.32
CA PRO A 393 26.58 6.85 22.58
C PRO A 393 27.27 7.66 21.47
N THR A 394 28.13 8.62 21.82
CA THR A 394 28.87 9.46 20.82
C THR A 394 30.15 8.82 20.28
N GLY A 395 30.20 7.50 20.17
CA GLY A 395 31.37 6.77 19.67
C GLY A 395 31.58 6.83 18.16
N VAL A 396 30.66 7.47 17.42
CA VAL A 396 30.64 7.45 15.96
C VAL A 396 31.05 8.80 15.37
N THR A 397 31.95 8.76 14.38
CA THR A 397 32.40 9.96 13.65
C THR A 397 31.36 10.46 12.65
N SER A 398 30.48 9.56 12.18
CA SER A 398 29.30 9.88 11.38
C SER A 398 28.24 8.80 11.55
N PHE A 399 27.00 9.10 11.18
CA PHE A 399 25.88 8.16 11.19
C PHE A 399 24.80 8.62 10.21
N MET A 400 23.88 7.71 9.89
CA MET A 400 22.66 8.01 9.13
C MET A 400 21.48 8.12 10.11
N LEU A 401 20.61 9.09 9.87
CA LEU A 401 19.23 9.04 10.37
C LEU A 401 18.28 9.02 9.18
N ILE A 402 17.37 8.05 9.19
CA ILE A 402 16.30 7.91 8.20
C ILE A 402 14.98 8.25 8.91
N PRO A 403 14.51 9.51 8.83
CA PRO A 403 13.16 9.83 9.26
C PRO A 403 12.14 9.36 8.23
N PHE A 404 10.99 8.92 8.72
CA PHE A 404 9.81 8.74 7.89
C PHE A 404 8.52 9.03 8.66
N SER A 405 7.53 9.55 7.93
CA SER A 405 6.22 9.88 8.47
C SER A 405 5.25 8.72 8.31
N HIS A 406 4.48 8.45 9.35
CA HIS A 406 3.51 7.35 9.39
C HIS A 406 2.19 7.80 10.05
N PRO A 407 1.44 8.72 9.44
CA PRO A 407 0.10 9.04 9.92
C PRO A 407 -0.78 7.79 9.89
N ALA A 408 -1.91 7.81 10.61
CA ALA A 408 -2.84 6.70 10.60
C ALA A 408 -3.41 6.49 9.17
N GLY A 409 -3.24 5.29 8.63
CA GLY A 409 -3.71 4.91 7.29
C GLY A 409 -2.89 5.51 6.13
N SER A 410 -3.45 5.40 4.93
CA SER A 410 -3.00 6.04 3.70
C SER A 410 -4.10 6.97 3.18
N SER A 411 -3.75 8.00 2.41
CA SER A 411 -4.74 8.86 1.74
C SER A 411 -4.61 8.72 0.23
N ASP A 412 -5.74 8.70 -0.49
CA ASP A 412 -5.77 8.69 -1.96
C ASP A 412 -5.68 10.12 -2.54
N ALA A 413 -4.95 11.00 -1.86
CA ALA A 413 -4.87 12.40 -2.23
C ALA A 413 -3.80 12.60 -3.31
N GLN A 414 -4.16 13.35 -4.36
CA GLN A 414 -3.20 13.83 -5.37
C GLN A 414 -2.16 14.78 -4.79
N SER A 415 -2.41 15.34 -3.61
CA SER A 415 -1.45 16.13 -2.87
C SER A 415 -1.64 15.89 -1.38
N GLU A 416 -0.67 15.24 -0.76
CA GLU A 416 -0.66 15.01 0.68
C GLU A 416 0.02 16.18 1.41
N PRO A 417 -0.50 16.60 2.58
CA PRO A 417 0.12 17.68 3.34
C PRO A 417 1.48 17.25 3.89
N SER A 418 2.49 18.09 3.73
CA SER A 418 3.76 17.90 4.41
C SER A 418 3.71 18.41 5.84
N ILE A 419 4.44 17.74 6.73
CA ILE A 419 4.66 18.15 8.11
C ILE A 419 6.09 18.67 8.28
N ASN A 420 6.23 19.81 8.94
CA ASN A 420 7.55 20.35 9.28
C ASN A 420 8.10 19.65 10.52
N VAL A 421 9.16 18.88 10.34
CA VAL A 421 9.89 18.19 11.40
C VAL A 421 11.07 19.05 11.81
N LEU A 422 11.12 19.41 13.09
CA LEU A 422 12.27 20.04 13.73
C LEU A 422 13.03 18.97 14.52
N LEU A 423 14.16 18.51 13.97
CA LEU A 423 15.07 17.56 14.61
C LEU A 423 16.12 18.32 15.42
N THR A 424 16.28 17.99 16.70
CA THR A 424 17.32 18.51 17.59
C THR A 424 18.26 17.39 18.01
N LEU A 425 19.55 17.61 17.78
CA LEU A 425 20.66 16.73 18.15
C LEU A 425 21.52 17.46 19.20
N GLU A 426 21.47 17.03 20.45
CA GLU A 426 22.10 17.71 21.59
C GLU A 426 23.15 16.81 22.25
N TYR A 427 24.37 17.31 22.45
CA TYR A 427 25.40 16.63 23.23
C TYR A 427 25.13 16.78 24.74
N THR A 428 25.05 15.64 25.43
CA THR A 428 24.73 15.57 26.87
C THR A 428 25.59 14.57 27.62
N THR A 429 25.95 14.85 28.88
CA THR A 429 26.68 13.90 29.74
C THR A 429 25.77 12.84 30.36
N GLU A 430 24.46 12.92 30.13
CA GLU A 430 23.52 11.91 30.60
C GLU A 430 23.85 10.54 29.99
N PRO A 431 23.76 9.45 30.77
CA PRO A 431 24.08 8.12 30.26
C PRO A 431 23.10 7.71 29.14
N PRO A 432 23.55 6.89 28.17
CA PRO A 432 22.66 6.32 27.17
C PRO A 432 21.56 5.51 27.85
N VAL A 433 20.30 5.83 27.56
CA VAL A 433 19.18 4.96 27.91
C VAL A 433 19.06 3.91 26.81
N PRO A 434 18.90 2.62 27.13
CA PRO A 434 18.75 1.58 26.11
C PRO A 434 17.73 1.97 25.04
N ALA A 435 18.09 1.76 23.77
CA ALA A 435 17.19 2.04 22.63
C ALA A 435 15.85 1.31 22.81
N VAL A 436 15.94 0.03 23.18
CA VAL A 436 14.81 -0.81 23.55
C VAL A 436 14.75 -0.89 25.08
N ILE A 437 13.67 -0.37 25.66
CA ILE A 437 13.31 -0.67 27.05
C ILE A 437 12.61 -2.04 27.01
N PRO A 438 13.15 -3.08 27.66
CA PRO A 438 12.57 -4.42 27.59
C PRO A 438 11.12 -4.45 28.09
N ASP A 439 10.29 -5.26 27.45
CA ASP A 439 8.91 -5.47 27.89
C ASP A 439 8.85 -5.93 29.35
N GLY A 440 7.87 -5.39 30.08
CA GLY A 440 7.74 -5.57 31.53
C GLY A 440 8.60 -4.61 32.37
N SER A 441 9.46 -3.79 31.76
CA SER A 441 10.22 -2.77 32.49
C SER A 441 9.29 -1.68 33.04
N LEU A 442 9.63 -1.18 34.23
CA LEU A 442 8.95 -0.04 34.84
C LEU A 442 9.63 1.26 34.42
N ILE A 443 8.83 2.26 34.05
CA ILE A 443 9.26 3.61 33.72
C ILE A 443 8.46 4.63 34.52
N HIS A 444 9.01 5.82 34.72
CA HIS A 444 8.26 6.97 35.21
C HIS A 444 8.74 8.24 34.50
N ARG A 445 7.85 9.24 34.44
CA ARG A 445 8.19 10.55 33.87
C ARG A 445 9.01 11.34 34.87
N GLN A 446 10.04 12.03 34.39
CA GLN A 446 10.88 12.91 35.19
C GLN A 446 10.03 13.93 35.96
N GLY A 447 10.24 14.00 37.28
CA GLY A 447 9.47 14.87 38.18
C GLY A 447 8.10 14.32 38.62
N GLU A 448 7.68 13.16 38.11
CA GLU A 448 6.43 12.49 38.48
C GLU A 448 6.72 11.17 39.22
N GLN A 449 5.75 10.72 40.04
CA GLN A 449 5.84 9.48 40.83
C GLN A 449 5.01 8.33 40.24
N ASP A 450 4.22 8.60 39.21
CA ASP A 450 3.38 7.59 38.58
C ASP A 450 4.24 6.59 37.81
N ILE A 451 4.00 5.31 38.08
CA ILE A 451 4.75 4.20 37.49
C ILE A 451 3.95 3.60 36.35
N TYR A 452 4.66 3.32 35.25
CA TYR A 452 4.11 2.69 34.08
C TYR A 452 4.92 1.44 33.74
N VAL A 453 4.26 0.42 33.21
CA VAL A 453 4.92 -0.74 32.59
C VAL A 453 4.95 -0.58 31.08
N VAL A 454 6.04 -0.98 30.46
CA VAL A 454 6.25 -0.92 29.01
C VAL A 454 5.98 -2.29 28.37
N GLU A 455 5.30 -2.29 27.23
CA GLU A 455 5.17 -3.46 26.34
C GLU A 455 5.13 -2.94 24.88
N GLY A 456 6.15 -3.28 24.09
CA GLY A 456 6.37 -2.73 22.76
C GLY A 456 6.47 -1.19 22.74
N LYS A 457 5.63 -0.54 21.94
CA LYS A 457 5.52 0.93 21.86
C LYS A 457 4.55 1.53 22.91
N TYR A 458 3.98 0.70 23.78
CA TYR A 458 2.96 1.10 24.74
C TYR A 458 3.49 1.24 26.15
N LYS A 459 2.89 2.17 26.89
CA LYS A 459 3.02 2.28 28.35
C LYS A 459 1.65 2.18 29.00
N ARG A 460 1.56 1.47 30.12
CA ARG A 460 0.32 1.35 30.91
C ARG A 460 0.57 1.74 32.35
N TYR A 461 -0.27 2.60 32.90
CA TYR A 461 -0.20 3.00 34.30
C TYR A 461 -0.43 1.79 35.22
N LEU A 462 0.44 1.65 36.23
CA LEU A 462 0.28 0.68 37.31
C LEU A 462 0.00 1.41 38.62
N SER A 463 -1.20 1.23 39.16
CA SER A 463 -1.50 1.74 40.50
C SER A 463 -0.61 1.07 41.55
N PRO A 464 -0.26 1.75 42.66
CA PRO A 464 0.59 1.18 43.70
C PRO A 464 0.09 -0.19 44.21
N GLY A 465 -1.23 -0.36 44.34
CA GLY A 465 -1.83 -1.63 44.74
C GLY A 465 -1.55 -2.77 43.75
N VAL A 466 -1.60 -2.49 42.45
CA VAL A 466 -1.28 -3.49 41.40
C VAL A 466 0.18 -3.89 41.44
N ILE A 467 1.10 -2.95 41.63
CA ILE A 467 2.54 -3.24 41.71
C ILE A 467 2.83 -4.28 42.82
N THR A 468 2.16 -4.16 43.97
CA THR A 468 2.33 -5.11 45.09
C THR A 468 1.88 -6.54 44.78
N LEU A 469 1.08 -6.75 43.73
CA LEU A 469 0.64 -8.08 43.31
C LEU A 469 1.74 -8.85 42.55
N TYR A 470 2.78 -8.14 42.09
CA TYR A 470 3.89 -8.72 41.36
C TYR A 470 5.16 -8.69 42.21
N GLY A 471 5.51 -9.83 42.82
CA GLY A 471 6.65 -9.94 43.72
C GLY A 471 8.04 -9.65 43.11
N HIS A 472 8.12 -9.54 41.77
CA HIS A 472 9.35 -9.19 41.05
C HIS A 472 9.42 -7.72 40.63
N LEU A 473 8.32 -6.97 40.72
CA LEU A 473 8.28 -5.56 40.37
C LEU A 473 8.77 -4.71 41.54
N ASP A 474 9.65 -3.76 41.23
CA ASP A 474 10.29 -2.87 42.19
C ASP A 474 10.22 -1.43 41.65
N SER A 475 9.25 -0.65 42.15
CA SER A 475 9.02 0.72 41.67
C SER A 475 10.21 1.65 41.93
N SER A 476 11.09 1.33 42.88
CA SER A 476 12.30 2.11 43.15
C SER A 476 13.37 1.99 42.07
N LYS A 477 13.25 0.97 41.21
CA LYS A 477 14.13 0.72 40.06
C LYS A 477 13.49 1.12 38.73
N ALA A 478 12.35 1.81 38.77
CA ALA A 478 11.73 2.33 37.56
C ALA A 478 12.70 3.30 36.86
N ILE A 479 12.75 3.20 35.53
CA ILE A 479 13.63 4.02 34.70
C ILE A 479 13.00 5.41 34.58
N GLU A 480 13.71 6.42 35.09
CA GLU A 480 13.30 7.83 34.90
C GLU A 480 13.50 8.24 33.44
N LEU A 481 12.44 8.72 32.79
CA LEU A 481 12.46 9.21 31.42
C LEU A 481 12.08 10.69 31.37
N LYS A 482 12.81 11.48 30.57
CA LYS A 482 12.38 12.85 30.25
C LYS A 482 11.01 12.85 29.56
N PRO A 483 10.24 13.96 29.66
CA PRO A 483 8.91 14.06 29.05
C PRO A 483 8.85 13.59 27.60
N GLU A 484 9.82 13.96 26.76
CA GLU A 484 9.83 13.65 25.33
C GLU A 484 9.94 12.14 25.08
N ARG A 485 10.81 11.45 25.82
CA ARG A 485 10.98 9.99 25.72
C ARG A 485 9.83 9.24 26.35
N PHE A 486 9.34 9.73 27.48
CA PHE A 486 8.17 9.17 28.12
C PHE A 486 6.95 9.25 27.18
N ASP A 487 6.71 10.41 26.57
CA ASP A 487 5.57 10.69 25.68
C ASP A 487 5.70 10.04 24.30
N SER A 488 6.89 9.52 23.94
CA SER A 488 7.07 8.68 22.75
C SER A 488 6.38 7.31 22.86
N TYR A 489 6.14 6.82 24.08
CA TYR A 489 5.32 5.62 24.29
C TYR A 489 3.84 5.99 24.33
N THR A 490 3.04 5.28 23.54
CA THR A 490 1.59 5.49 23.51
C THR A 490 0.96 4.96 24.79
N SER A 491 0.17 5.77 25.48
CA SER A 491 -0.58 5.31 26.65
C SER A 491 -1.65 4.31 26.24
N ALA A 492 -1.65 3.13 26.87
CA ALA A 492 -2.66 2.12 26.70
C ALA A 492 -3.31 1.78 28.04
N ASN A 493 -4.59 1.42 27.99
CA ASN A 493 -5.36 1.00 29.15
C ASN A 493 -6.13 -0.30 28.90
N TYR A 494 -5.82 -1.02 27.80
CA TYR A 494 -6.44 -2.29 27.51
C TYR A 494 -5.70 -3.43 28.21
N ILE A 495 -6.47 -4.33 28.81
CA ILE A 495 -5.95 -5.54 29.45
C ILE A 495 -6.73 -6.77 28.98
N ARG A 496 -6.09 -7.92 29.05
CA ARG A 496 -6.73 -9.23 28.90
C ARG A 496 -6.19 -10.15 29.98
N ASN A 497 -7.07 -10.89 30.65
CA ASN A 497 -6.61 -11.95 31.54
C ASN A 497 -5.93 -13.06 30.72
N VAL A 498 -4.80 -13.58 31.20
CA VAL A 498 -4.04 -14.64 30.52
C VAL A 498 -4.91 -15.85 30.10
N ASN A 499 -5.94 -16.17 30.88
CA ASN A 499 -6.85 -17.30 30.66
C ASN A 499 -8.18 -16.93 29.97
N ASP A 500 -8.35 -15.69 29.50
CA ASP A 500 -9.58 -15.20 28.87
C ASP A 500 -9.29 -14.56 27.50
N LYS A 501 -10.29 -14.52 26.62
CA LYS A 501 -10.23 -13.80 25.34
C LYS A 501 -10.83 -12.40 25.42
N LYS A 502 -11.58 -12.09 26.48
CA LYS A 502 -12.22 -10.78 26.65
C LYS A 502 -11.19 -9.68 26.97
N VAL A 503 -11.30 -8.58 26.24
CA VAL A 503 -10.49 -7.37 26.44
C VAL A 503 -11.28 -6.38 27.29
N TYR A 504 -10.61 -5.77 28.27
CA TYR A 504 -11.20 -4.76 29.13
C TYR A 504 -10.38 -3.47 29.07
N ALA A 505 -11.04 -2.31 29.17
CA ALA A 505 -10.40 -1.03 29.39
C ALA A 505 -10.34 -0.72 30.90
N ILE A 506 -9.20 -0.25 31.39
CA ILE A 506 -9.01 0.21 32.78
C ILE A 506 -9.24 1.71 32.87
N TRP A 507 -10.02 2.13 33.86
CA TRP A 507 -10.27 3.53 34.18
C TRP A 507 -9.47 3.95 35.43
N PRO A 508 -9.15 5.24 35.58
CA PRO A 508 -8.38 5.74 36.74
C PRO A 508 -9.04 5.49 38.11
N ASP A 509 -10.35 5.22 38.13
CA ASP A 509 -11.10 4.89 39.34
C ASP A 509 -10.91 3.44 39.82
N GLY A 510 -10.08 2.65 39.13
CA GLY A 510 -9.78 1.26 39.46
C GLY A 510 -10.83 0.27 38.96
N THR A 511 -11.65 0.66 37.98
CA THR A 511 -12.61 -0.24 37.34
C THR A 511 -12.11 -0.79 35.99
N LYS A 512 -12.55 -2.02 35.67
CA LYS A 512 -12.36 -2.67 34.37
C LYS A 512 -13.70 -2.74 33.63
N HIS A 513 -13.70 -2.29 32.39
CA HIS A 513 -14.90 -2.22 31.54
C HIS A 513 -14.73 -3.17 30.36
N TRP A 514 -15.63 -4.15 30.22
CA TRP A 514 -15.54 -5.08 29.10
C TRP A 514 -15.79 -4.34 27.79
N LEU A 515 -14.89 -4.50 26.83
CA LEU A 515 -15.12 -4.11 25.44
C LEU A 515 -16.05 -5.16 24.82
N ASN A 516 -17.35 -4.96 24.98
CA ASN A 516 -18.39 -5.84 24.46
C ASN A 516 -18.64 -5.52 22.98
N MET A 517 -17.65 -5.88 22.16
CA MET A 517 -17.62 -5.70 20.72
C MET A 517 -16.92 -6.88 20.04
N SER A 518 -17.10 -7.02 18.73
CA SER A 518 -16.39 -8.04 17.96
C SER A 518 -14.93 -7.64 17.75
N ALA A 519 -14.07 -8.62 17.42
CA ALA A 519 -12.69 -8.35 17.01
C ALA A 519 -12.64 -7.43 15.77
N GLN A 520 -13.57 -7.62 14.83
CA GLN A 520 -13.72 -6.75 13.67
C GLN A 520 -13.99 -5.29 14.08
N THR A 521 -14.96 -5.04 14.96
CA THR A 521 -15.25 -3.68 15.44
C THR A 521 -14.07 -3.06 16.20
N PHE A 522 -13.30 -3.87 16.95
CA PHE A 522 -12.09 -3.39 17.60
C PHE A 522 -11.07 -2.86 16.57
N SER A 523 -10.80 -3.62 15.51
CA SER A 523 -9.91 -3.20 14.43
C SER A 523 -10.45 -1.98 13.65
N GLU A 524 -11.73 -2.00 13.27
CA GLU A 524 -12.39 -0.93 12.47
C GLU A 524 -12.44 0.42 13.19
N THR A 525 -12.39 0.41 14.53
CA THR A 525 -12.38 1.64 15.33
C THR A 525 -10.97 2.19 15.55
N GLY A 526 -9.97 1.66 14.84
CA GLY A 526 -8.58 2.09 14.89
C GLY A 526 -7.86 1.69 16.19
N ARG A 527 -8.41 0.75 16.97
CA ARG A 527 -7.77 0.26 18.20
C ARG A 527 -6.67 -0.74 17.83
N ASP A 528 -5.53 -0.64 18.49
CA ASP A 528 -4.36 -1.49 18.24
C ASP A 528 -4.38 -2.71 19.16
N TRP A 529 -4.29 -3.92 18.59
CA TRP A 529 -4.22 -5.17 19.34
C TRP A 529 -2.96 -5.26 20.19
N ASN A 530 -1.88 -4.61 19.78
CA ASN A 530 -0.62 -4.55 20.52
C ASN A 530 -0.72 -3.63 21.75
N ALA A 531 -1.81 -2.87 21.91
CA ALA A 531 -2.07 -2.06 23.09
C ALA A 531 -2.65 -2.87 24.27
N ILE A 532 -2.89 -4.17 24.10
CA ILE A 532 -3.54 -5.03 25.09
C ILE A 532 -2.48 -5.72 25.96
N PHE A 533 -2.43 -5.35 27.23
CA PHE A 533 -1.52 -5.96 28.21
C PHE A 533 -2.11 -7.26 28.74
N ILE A 534 -1.35 -8.35 28.66
CA ILE A 534 -1.77 -9.64 29.22
C ILE A 534 -1.42 -9.67 30.71
N ILE A 535 -2.43 -9.87 31.57
CA ILE A 535 -2.26 -9.81 33.02
C ILE A 535 -2.71 -11.10 33.70
N ASN A 536 -2.18 -11.33 34.92
CA ASN A 536 -2.53 -12.50 35.72
C ASN A 536 -3.88 -12.33 36.46
N ASP A 537 -4.36 -13.43 37.06
CA ASP A 537 -5.62 -13.45 37.81
C ASP A 537 -5.63 -12.49 39.01
N ALA A 538 -4.47 -12.27 39.66
CA ALA A 538 -4.38 -11.40 40.83
C ALA A 538 -4.66 -9.95 40.45
N GLU A 539 -3.99 -9.44 39.42
CA GLU A 539 -4.25 -8.09 38.90
C GLU A 539 -5.65 -7.99 38.29
N PHE A 540 -6.09 -8.99 37.53
CA PHE A 540 -7.42 -8.95 36.93
C PHE A 540 -8.52 -8.83 38.01
N ASN A 541 -8.39 -9.56 39.11
CA ASN A 541 -9.35 -9.53 40.22
C ASN A 541 -9.21 -8.30 41.13
N PHE A 542 -8.10 -7.56 41.04
CA PHE A 542 -7.92 -6.29 41.75
C PHE A 542 -8.90 -5.22 41.26
N TYR A 543 -9.13 -5.15 39.95
CA TYR A 543 -10.04 -4.16 39.34
C TYR A 543 -11.51 -4.51 39.56
N LYS A 544 -12.31 -3.52 39.98
CA LYS A 544 -13.77 -3.67 40.11
C LYS A 544 -14.42 -3.71 38.73
N ILE A 545 -15.53 -4.43 38.59
CA ILE A 545 -16.26 -4.47 37.31
C ILE A 545 -17.03 -3.15 37.13
N GLY A 546 -16.76 -2.46 36.02
CA GLY A 546 -17.51 -1.29 35.56
C GLY A 546 -18.57 -1.67 34.52
N THR A 547 -19.26 -0.67 33.96
CA THR A 547 -20.24 -0.86 32.89
C THR A 547 -19.57 -1.21 31.57
N ASP A 548 -20.12 -2.15 30.82
CA ASP A 548 -19.59 -2.54 29.51
C ASP A 548 -19.53 -1.36 28.51
N ILE A 549 -18.54 -1.40 27.63
CA ILE A 549 -18.39 -0.50 26.49
C ILE A 549 -18.88 -1.25 25.26
N THR A 550 -19.96 -0.76 24.66
CA THR A 550 -20.62 -1.40 23.51
C THR A 550 -20.45 -0.61 22.20
N LYS A 551 -19.64 0.46 22.20
CA LYS A 551 -19.36 1.31 21.04
C LYS A 551 -17.88 1.67 20.98
#